data_AF-A0A832EW76-F1
#
_entry.id   AF-A0A832EW76-F1
#
_cell.length_a   1.000
_cell.length_b   1.000
_cell.length_c   1.000
_cell.angle_alpha   90.00
_cell.angle_beta   90.00
_cell.angle_gamma   90.00
#
_symmetry.space_group_name_H-M   'P 1'
#
loop_
_entity.id
_entity.type
_entity.pdbx_description
1 polymer ?
#
loop_
_entity_poly.entity_id
_entity_poly.type
_entity_poly.pdbx_seq_one_letter_code
_entity_poly.pdbx_strand_id
1 'polypeptide(L)'
;FSLVVGEASLLTGMGCLLGVAGAWGTASVTEAWLRSQLPFAPYDRLVRLDTWQGFEAVGAVYLLCSFAALVPAWRAARLSPVCAMQNVA
;
A
#
# COMPACT_ATOMS: atom_id res chain seq x y z
N PHE A 1 -10.32 16.68 11.01
CA PHE A 1 -10.72 15.28 10.73
C PHE A 1 -10.68 14.99 9.23
N SER A 2 -11.47 15.67 8.39
CA SER A 2 -11.55 15.36 6.94
C SER A 2 -10.23 15.45 6.17
N LEU A 3 -9.36 16.42 6.51
CA LEU A 3 -8.07 16.59 5.81
C LEU A 3 -7.15 15.38 6.00
N VAL A 4 -6.93 14.98 7.26
CA VAL A 4 -6.04 13.86 7.63
C VAL A 4 -6.53 12.53 7.05
N VAL A 5 -7.85 12.29 7.08
CA VAL A 5 -8.43 11.08 6.48
C VAL A 5 -8.29 11.11 4.95
N GLY A 6 -8.45 12.27 4.32
CA GLY A 6 -8.24 12.45 2.88
C GLY A 6 -6.79 12.14 2.47
N GLU A 7 -5.80 12.71 3.15
CA GLU A 7 -4.38 12.44 2.89
C GLU A 7 -4.03 10.96 3.08
N ALA A 8 -4.51 10.35 4.17
CA ALA A 8 -4.31 8.94 4.42
C ALA A 8 -4.91 8.07 3.30
N SER A 9 -6.11 8.40 2.82
CA SER A 9 -6.76 7.67 1.74
C SER A 9 -6.00 7.78 0.41
N LEU A 10 -5.46 8.96 0.09
CA LEU A 10 -4.65 9.20 -1.10
C LEU A 10 -3.32 8.45 -1.04
N LEU A 11 -2.61 8.54 0.08
CA LEU A 11 -1.36 7.82 0.30
C LEU A 11 -1.57 6.30 0.19
N THR A 12 -2.64 5.80 0.80
CA THR A 12 -2.98 4.37 0.76
C THR A 12 -3.30 3.94 -0.66
N GLY A 13 -4.11 4.71 -1.40
CA GLY A 13 -4.45 4.42 -2.79
C GLY A 13 -3.21 4.37 -3.70
N MET A 14 -2.31 5.35 -3.58
CA MET A 14 -1.06 5.37 -4.33
C MET A 14 -0.13 4.20 -3.93
N GLY A 15 -0.01 3.92 -2.63
CA GLY A 15 0.77 2.80 -2.11
C GLY A 15 0.27 1.45 -2.62
N CYS A 16 -1.06 1.24 -2.66
CA CYS A 16 -1.66 0.03 -3.20
C CYS A 16 -1.38 -0.13 -4.70
N LEU A 17 -1.57 0.92 -5.49
CA LEU A 17 -1.29 0.89 -6.93
C LEU A 17 0.19 0.57 -7.22
N LEU A 18 1.11 1.26 -6.53
CA LEU A 18 2.54 1.02 -6.66
C LEU A 18 2.94 -0.37 -6.17
N GLY A 19 2.31 -0.87 -5.09
CA GLY A 19 2.55 -2.20 -4.55
C GLY A 19 2.14 -3.31 -5.53
N VAL A 20 0.95 -3.22 -6.12
CA VAL A 20 0.47 -4.20 -7.11
C VAL A 20 1.32 -4.15 -8.39
N ALA A 21 1.60 -2.96 -8.91
CA ALA A 21 2.48 -2.79 -10.06
C ALA A 21 3.89 -3.34 -9.78
N GLY A 22 4.41 -3.06 -8.59
CA GLY A 22 5.68 -3.60 -8.11
C GLY A 22 5.68 -5.11 -8.02
N ALA A 23 4.62 -5.74 -7.51
CA ALA A 23 4.48 -7.18 -7.43
C ALA A 23 4.49 -7.86 -8.82
N TRP A 24 3.79 -7.29 -9.82
CA TRP A 24 3.87 -7.79 -11.19
C TRP A 24 5.27 -7.64 -11.78
N GLY A 25 5.91 -6.49 -11.55
CA GLY A 25 7.29 -6.26 -11.97
C GLY A 25 8.26 -7.27 -11.36
N THR A 26 8.26 -7.41 -10.03
CA THR A 26 9.16 -8.32 -9.33
C THR A 26 8.90 -9.77 -9.73
N ALA A 27 7.64 -10.19 -9.88
CA ALA A 27 7.29 -11.53 -10.36
C ALA A 27 7.99 -11.84 -11.69
N SER A 28 7.89 -10.94 -12.68
CA SER A 28 8.54 -11.12 -13.99
C SER A 28 10.07 -11.16 -13.91
N VAL A 29 10.67 -10.30 -13.08
CA VAL A 29 12.13 -10.27 -12.87
C VAL A 29 12.61 -11.55 -12.20
N THR A 30 11.91 -12.01 -11.16
CA THR A 30 12.23 -13.26 -10.48
C THR A 30 12.07 -14.46 -11.40
N GLU A 31 11.05 -14.49 -12.25
CA GLU A 31 10.84 -15.58 -13.21
C GLU A 31 11.95 -15.63 -14.27
N ALA A 32 12.37 -14.47 -14.80
CA ALA A 32 13.48 -14.38 -15.74
C ALA A 32 14.81 -14.82 -15.10
N TRP A 33 15.07 -14.38 -13.86
CA TRP A 33 16.24 -14.79 -13.10
C TRP A 33 16.23 -16.30 -12.83
N LEU A 34 15.11 -16.87 -12.40
CA LEU A 34 14.99 -18.30 -12.11
C LEU A 34 15.21 -19.16 -13.35
N ARG A 35 14.66 -18.74 -14.50
CA ARG A 35 14.88 -19.41 -15.79
C ARG A 35 16.33 -19.36 -16.26
N SER A 36 17.09 -18.32 -15.89
CA SER A 36 18.53 -18.27 -16.20
C SER A 36 19.35 -19.30 -15.44
N GLN A 37 18.86 -19.77 -14.29
CA GLN A 37 19.56 -20.73 -13.43
C GLN A 37 19.06 -22.18 -13.61
N LEU A 38 17.84 -22.38 -14.12
CA LEU A 38 17.22 -23.70 -14.27
C LEU A 38 17.23 -24.16 -15.75
N PRO A 39 17.99 -25.23 -16.10
CA PRO A 39 18.11 -25.70 -17.48
C PRO A 39 16.83 -26.34 -18.05
N PHE A 40 15.85 -26.70 -17.21
CA PHE A 40 14.56 -27.29 -17.62
C PHE A 40 13.37 -26.63 -16.89
N ALA A 41 13.33 -25.30 -16.85
CA ALA A 41 12.16 -24.61 -16.33
C ALA A 41 10.97 -24.78 -17.31
N PRO A 42 9.78 -25.23 -16.84
CA PRO A 42 8.60 -25.33 -17.69
C PRO A 42 8.20 -23.96 -18.27
N TYR A 43 7.58 -23.98 -19.46
CA TYR A 43 7.14 -22.77 -20.17
C TYR A 43 6.02 -22.00 -19.47
N ASP A 44 5.35 -22.61 -18.49
CA ASP A 44 4.27 -21.96 -17.76
C ASP A 44 4.82 -20.93 -16.74
N ARG A 45 3.99 -19.96 -16.35
CA ARG A 45 4.38 -18.95 -15.36
C ARG A 45 4.47 -19.58 -13.98
N LEU A 46 5.68 -19.59 -13.40
CA LEU A 46 5.86 -20.05 -12.02
C LEU A 46 5.22 -19.09 -11.00
N VAL A 47 5.26 -17.78 -11.27
CA VAL A 47 4.66 -16.77 -10.41
C VAL A 47 3.38 -16.27 -11.06
N ARG A 48 2.27 -16.92 -10.72
CA ARG A 48 0.95 -16.58 -11.23
C ARG A 48 0.26 -15.64 -10.25
N LEU A 49 0.34 -14.34 -10.52
CA LEU A 49 -0.41 -13.34 -9.78
C LEU A 49 -1.88 -13.42 -10.17
N ASP A 50 -2.67 -14.05 -9.31
CA ASP A 50 -4.12 -14.07 -9.45
C ASP A 50 -4.67 -12.67 -9.18
N THR A 51 -5.55 -12.20 -10.07
CA THR A 51 -6.17 -10.88 -9.95
C THR A 51 -7.01 -10.80 -8.68
N TRP A 52 -7.61 -11.93 -8.27
CA TRP A 52 -8.40 -12.00 -7.04
C TRP A 52 -7.55 -11.79 -5.78
N GLN A 53 -6.37 -12.42 -5.71
CA GLN A 53 -5.41 -12.22 -4.63
C GLN A 53 -4.93 -10.76 -4.55
N GLY A 54 -4.78 -10.11 -5.71
CA GLY A 54 -4.49 -8.68 -5.77
C GLY A 54 -5.57 -7.81 -5.12
N PHE A 55 -6.85 -8.09 -5.40
CA PHE A 55 -7.96 -7.38 -4.78
C PHE A 55 -8.03 -7.60 -3.26
N GLU A 56 -7.80 -8.83 -2.80
CA GLU A 56 -7.76 -9.15 -1.37
C GLU A 56 -6.63 -8.39 -0.65
N ALA A 57 -5.44 -8.34 -1.25
CA ALA A 57 -4.31 -7.60 -0.69
C ALA A 57 -4.60 -6.09 -0.62
N VAL A 58 -5.14 -5.50 -1.69
CA VAL A 58 -5.51 -4.07 -1.72
C VAL A 58 -6.59 -3.77 -0.69
N GLY A 59 -7.62 -4.62 -0.59
CA GLY A 59 -8.70 -4.46 0.40
C GLY A 59 -8.18 -4.54 1.84
N ALA A 60 -7.32 -5.52 2.13
CA ALA A 60 -6.72 -5.68 3.45
C ALA A 60 -5.87 -4.47 3.84
N VAL A 61 -4.99 -3.98 2.95
CA VAL A 61 -4.16 -2.81 3.20
C VAL A 61 -5.01 -1.56 3.38
N TYR A 62 -6.03 -1.37 2.53
CA TYR A 62 -6.90 -0.21 2.62
C TYR A 62 -7.65 -0.13 3.95
N LEU A 63 -8.16 -1.27 4.43
CA LEU A 63 -8.78 -1.36 5.75
C LEU A 63 -7.79 -1.04 6.86
N LEU A 64 -6.60 -1.66 6.84
CA LEU A 64 -5.56 -1.47 7.85
C LEU A 64 -5.13 0.00 7.96
N CYS A 65 -4.87 0.65 6.83
CA CYS A 65 -4.48 2.06 6.79
C CYS A 65 -5.63 2.98 7.20
N SER A 66 -6.88 2.65 6.83
CA SER A 66 -8.05 3.41 7.29
C SER A 66 -8.18 3.37 8.81
N PHE A 67 -8.02 2.20 9.43
CA PHE A 67 -8.02 2.08 10.89
C PHE A 67 -6.85 2.81 11.55
N ALA A 68 -5.64 2.73 10.96
CA ALA A 68 -4.46 3.42 11.47
C ALA A 68 -4.61 4.94 11.41
N ALA A 69 -5.32 5.49 10.42
CA ALA A 69 -5.55 6.92 10.25
C ALA A 69 -6.57 7.52 11.23
N LEU A 70 -7.46 6.70 11.84
CA LEU A 70 -8.48 7.19 12.77
C LEU A 70 -7.89 7.80 14.04
N VAL A 71 -6.84 7.18 14.61
CA VAL A 71 -6.17 7.67 15.83
C VAL A 71 -5.54 9.06 15.63
N PRO A 72 -4.67 9.31 14.63
CA PRO A 72 -4.13 10.64 14.38
C PRO A 72 -5.21 11.63 13.95
N ALA A 73 -6.22 11.21 13.17
CA ALA A 73 -7.32 12.10 12.79
C ALA A 73 -8.14 12.57 14.00
N TRP A 74 -8.37 11.70 14.99
CA TRP A 74 -9.04 12.03 16.24
C TRP A 74 -8.19 12.95 17.12
N ARG A 75 -6.88 12.68 17.23
CA ARG A 75 -5.94 13.55 17.95
C ARG A 75 -5.87 14.95 17.34
N ALA A 76 -5.76 15.05 16.01
CA ALA A 76 -5.72 16.32 15.30
C ALA A 76 -7.02 17.11 15.45
N ALA A 77 -8.18 16.45 15.48
CA ALA A 77 -9.47 17.10 15.70
C ALA A 77 -9.64 17.68 17.11
N ARG A 78 -8.88 17.20 18.09
CA ARG A 78 -8.95 17.63 19.50
C ARG A 78 -7.89 18.67 19.89
N LEU A 79 -6.97 19.01 18.99
CA LEU A 79 -5.94 20.00 19.28
C LEU A 79 -6.57 21.40 19.32
N SER A 80 -6.43 22.09 20.46
CA SER A 80 -6.91 23.47 20.60
C SER A 80 -6.07 24.41 19.74
N PRO A 81 -6.67 25.41 19.06
CA PRO A 81 -5.94 26.31 18.17
C PRO A 81 -4.87 27.14 18.88
N VAL A 82 -5.12 27.53 20.14
CA VAL A 82 -4.14 28.27 20.96
C VAL A 82 -2.87 27.46 21.20
N CYS A 83 -3.01 26.20 21.62
CA CYS A 83 -1.88 25.30 21.83
C CYS A 83 -1.16 24.94 20.51
N ALA A 84 -1.87 24.93 19.38
CA ALA A 84 -1.28 24.71 18.07
C ALA A 84 -0.40 25.90 17.62
N MET A 85 -0.87 27.14 17.81
CA MET A 85 -0.11 28.34 17.44
C MET A 85 1.13 28.55 18.31
N GLN A 86 1.07 28.20 19.59
CA GLN A 86 2.21 28.33 20.52
C GLN A 86 3.39 27.41 20.21
N ASN A 87 3.16 26.27 19.54
CA ASN A 87 4.23 25.33 19.17
C ASN A 87 4.84 25.61 17.78
N VAL A 88 4.32 26.59 17.04
CA VAL A 88 4.77 26.95 15.69
C VAL A 88 5.56 28.26 15.67
N ALA A 89 5.41 29.10 16.71
CA ALA A 89 6.17 30.33 16.92
C ALA A 89 7.46 30.06 17.71
#